data_AF-A0A1G8CL24-F1
#
_entry.id   AF-A0A1G8CL24-F1
#
_cell.length_a   1.000
_cell.length_b   1.000
_cell.length_c   1.000
_cell.angle_alpha   90.00
_cell.angle_beta   90.00
_cell.angle_gamma   90.00
#
_symmetry.space_group_name_H-M   'P 1'
#
loop_
_entity.id
_entity.type
_entity.pdbx_description
1 polymer ?
#
loop_
_entity_poly.entity_id
_entity_poly.type
_entity_poly.pdbx_seq_one_letter_code
_entity_poly.pdbx_strand_id
1 'polypeptide(L)'
;MEAGTLLYIKNYMFDNGQRKDKFFLILKRVGDSDALLISLPSSKDYVPSTQSNCVEISSANQTAFIFNAGEIITNTNFSFSVRTYLYGQYITVKSVDDFNNDYPQEGRDYEKIGKLKYRILQQVIDCFKQSATVKNKIKKIL
;
A
#
# COMPACT_ATOMS: atom_id res chain seq x y z
N MET A 1 -14.24 -2.94 -4.15
CA MET A 1 -13.19 -1.99 -3.74
C MET A 1 -12.40 -1.51 -4.95
N GLU A 2 -11.90 -0.27 -4.97
CA GLU A 2 -11.25 0.36 -6.14
C GLU A 2 -9.76 0.66 -5.94
N ALA A 3 -9.00 0.75 -7.03
CA ALA A 3 -7.61 1.21 -7.02
C ALA A 3 -7.48 2.62 -6.40
N GLY A 4 -6.42 2.83 -5.62
CA GLY A 4 -6.18 4.03 -4.83
C GLY A 4 -6.97 4.09 -3.52
N THR A 5 -7.86 3.15 -3.23
CA THR A 5 -8.56 3.14 -1.93
C THR A 5 -7.56 2.85 -0.81
N LEU A 6 -7.52 3.72 0.19
CA LEU A 6 -6.80 3.52 1.45
C LEU A 6 -7.80 3.08 2.52
N LEU A 7 -7.54 1.91 3.11
CA LEU A 7 -8.29 1.38 4.24
C LEU A 7 -7.43 1.42 5.50
N TYR A 8 -8.08 1.52 6.65
CA TYR A 8 -7.49 1.26 7.96
C TYR A 8 -8.16 0.01 8.54
N ILE A 9 -7.40 -1.06 8.68
CA ILE A 9 -7.88 -2.36 9.16
C ILE A 9 -7.55 -2.48 10.64
N LYS A 10 -8.54 -2.82 11.47
CA LYS A 10 -8.36 -3.08 12.90
C LYS A 10 -7.92 -4.53 13.11
N ASN A 11 -6.95 -4.77 14.00
CA ASN A 11 -6.44 -6.10 14.33
C ASN A 11 -6.02 -6.96 13.12
N TYR A 12 -5.40 -6.34 12.10
CA TYR A 12 -4.91 -7.06 10.93
C TYR A 12 -3.99 -8.22 11.32
N MET A 13 -4.34 -9.43 10.87
CA MET A 13 -3.62 -10.66 11.16
C MET A 13 -2.49 -10.85 10.13
N PHE A 14 -1.26 -10.84 10.60
CA PHE A 14 -0.08 -11.17 9.81
C PHE A 14 0.11 -12.69 9.72
N ASP A 15 0.82 -13.16 8.70
CA ASP A 15 1.11 -14.59 8.49
C ASP A 15 1.82 -15.25 9.69
N ASN A 16 2.55 -14.46 10.49
CA ASN A 16 3.21 -14.92 11.71
C ASN A 16 2.27 -14.98 12.94
N GLY A 17 0.96 -14.78 12.76
CA GLY A 17 -0.06 -14.79 13.81
C GLY A 17 -0.16 -13.51 14.64
N GLN A 18 0.73 -12.52 14.44
CA GLN A 18 0.60 -11.23 15.13
C GLN A 18 -0.62 -10.47 14.63
N ARG A 19 -1.25 -9.70 15.52
CA ARG A 19 -2.37 -8.81 15.19
C ARG A 19 -2.03 -7.38 15.54
N LYS A 20 -2.13 -6.48 14.57
CA LYS A 20 -1.96 -5.03 14.76
C LYS A 20 -2.82 -4.28 13.77
N ASP A 21 -3.27 -3.10 14.15
CA ASP A 21 -3.93 -2.22 13.20
C ASP A 21 -2.99 -1.86 12.06
N LYS A 22 -3.54 -1.77 10.85
CA LYS A 22 -2.73 -1.62 9.65
C LYS A 22 -3.47 -0.86 8.56
N PHE A 23 -2.74 0.05 7.92
CA PHE A 23 -3.20 0.66 6.68
C PHE A 23 -3.04 -0.29 5.51
N PHE A 24 -3.95 -0.14 4.55
CA PHE A 24 -4.02 -0.99 3.38
C PHE A 24 -4.32 -0.16 2.15
N LEU A 25 -3.36 -0.10 1.23
CA LEU A 25 -3.53 0.64 -0.01
C LEU A 25 -3.78 -0.33 -1.16
N ILE A 26 -4.94 -0.22 -1.80
CA ILE A 26 -5.26 -0.99 -3.00
C ILE A 26 -4.57 -0.31 -4.19
N LEU A 27 -3.59 -0.96 -4.79
CA LEU A 27 -2.87 -0.46 -5.96
C LEU A 27 -3.64 -0.73 -7.26
N LYS A 28 -4.25 -1.91 -7.39
CA LYS A 28 -5.02 -2.32 -8.58
C LYS A 28 -5.94 -3.50 -8.28
N ARG A 29 -7.00 -3.67 -9.07
CA ARG A 29 -7.77 -4.92 -9.14
C ARG A 29 -7.14 -5.86 -10.17
N VAL A 30 -7.07 -7.15 -9.88
CA VAL A 30 -6.42 -8.13 -10.76
C VAL A 30 -7.45 -8.76 -11.69
N GLY A 31 -7.51 -8.30 -12.95
CA GLY A 31 -8.40 -8.85 -13.99
C GLY A 31 -9.88 -8.90 -13.60
N ASP A 32 -10.60 -9.90 -14.12
CA ASP A 32 -11.99 -10.22 -13.73
C ASP A 32 -12.07 -11.00 -12.40
N SER A 33 -10.92 -11.37 -11.83
CA SER A 33 -10.88 -12.06 -10.55
C SER A 33 -11.18 -11.11 -9.39
N ASP A 34 -11.82 -11.63 -8.36
CA ASP A 34 -12.05 -10.96 -7.08
C ASP A 34 -10.77 -10.93 -6.25
N ALA A 35 -9.71 -10.30 -6.79
CA ALA A 35 -8.44 -10.13 -6.11
C ALA A 35 -7.89 -8.70 -6.24
N LEU A 36 -7.19 -8.27 -5.20
CA LEU A 36 -6.65 -6.93 -5.03
C LEU A 36 -5.14 -7.00 -4.92
N LEU A 37 -4.45 -6.22 -5.75
CA LEU A 37 -3.04 -5.90 -5.55
C LEU A 37 -2.95 -4.80 -4.51
N ILE A 38 -2.23 -5.06 -3.44
CA ILE A 38 -2.25 -4.27 -2.20
C ILE A 38 -0.83 -3.93 -1.75
N SER A 39 -0.67 -2.81 -1.05
CA SER A 39 0.54 -2.46 -0.31
C SER A 39 0.20 -2.19 1.15
N LEU A 40 1.15 -2.48 2.04
CA LEU A 40 1.04 -2.30 3.48
C LEU A 40 1.93 -1.13 3.94
N PRO A 41 1.41 0.12 3.96
CA PRO A 41 2.13 1.26 4.51
C PRO A 41 2.74 0.98 5.88
N SER A 42 3.97 1.44 6.08
CA SER A 42 4.74 1.24 7.30
C SER A 42 5.39 2.54 7.73
N SER A 43 5.42 2.83 9.03
CA SER A 43 6.24 3.92 9.59
C SER A 43 7.71 3.52 9.81
N LYS A 44 8.06 2.24 9.61
CA LYS A 44 9.43 1.77 9.77
C LYS A 44 10.29 2.25 8.60
N ASP A 45 11.36 2.97 8.93
CA ASP A 45 12.32 3.48 7.97
C ASP A 45 13.45 2.47 7.73
N TYR A 46 13.59 2.07 6.47
CA TYR A 46 14.70 1.28 5.95
C TYR A 46 15.37 1.99 4.78
N VAL A 47 14.99 3.25 4.52
CA VAL A 47 15.43 4.04 3.37
C VAL A 47 16.54 5.00 3.79
N PRO A 48 17.64 5.11 3.02
CA PRO A 48 18.63 6.16 3.25
C PRO A 48 18.00 7.56 3.16
N SER A 49 18.62 8.53 3.84
CA SER A 49 18.17 9.93 3.77
C SER A 49 18.11 10.40 2.32
N THR A 50 16.94 10.86 1.88
CA THR A 50 16.66 11.28 0.50
C THR A 50 15.55 12.33 0.45
N GLN A 51 15.54 13.12 -0.62
CA GLN A 51 14.44 14.03 -0.95
C GLN A 51 13.46 13.44 -1.98
N SER A 52 13.81 12.32 -2.60
CA SER A 52 12.93 11.64 -3.57
C SER A 52 11.84 10.85 -2.86
N ASN A 53 10.62 10.90 -3.38
CA ASN A 53 9.53 10.04 -2.91
C ASN A 53 9.65 8.61 -3.43
N CYS A 54 10.47 8.32 -4.45
CA CYS A 54 10.73 6.96 -4.92
C CYS A 54 12.22 6.64 -4.79
N VAL A 55 12.53 5.53 -4.12
CA VAL A 55 13.91 5.16 -3.79
C VAL A 55 14.15 3.69 -4.09
N GLU A 56 15.16 3.43 -4.92
CA GLU A 56 15.73 2.11 -5.12
C GLU A 56 16.94 1.93 -4.20
N ILE A 57 16.95 0.84 -3.44
CA ILE A 57 18.04 0.46 -2.53
C ILE A 57 18.63 -0.83 -3.07
N SER A 58 19.48 -0.69 -4.10
CA SER A 58 20.02 -1.84 -4.84
C SER A 58 20.78 -2.82 -3.95
N SER A 59 21.51 -2.33 -2.93
CA SER A 59 22.23 -3.16 -1.97
C SER A 59 21.33 -4.07 -1.12
N ALA A 60 20.05 -3.68 -0.95
CA ALA A 60 19.07 -4.44 -0.18
C ALA A 60 18.02 -5.13 -1.07
N ASN A 61 18.17 -5.05 -2.40
CA ASN A 61 17.17 -5.49 -3.38
C ASN A 61 15.75 -5.00 -3.03
N GLN A 62 15.62 -3.72 -2.70
CA GLN A 62 14.39 -3.13 -2.19
C GLN A 62 14.06 -1.81 -2.90
N THR A 63 12.77 -1.56 -3.12
CA THR A 63 12.26 -0.23 -3.53
C THR A 63 11.25 0.26 -2.50
N ALA A 64 11.23 1.57 -2.27
CA ALA A 64 10.23 2.22 -1.44
C ALA A 64 9.63 3.45 -2.13
N PHE A 65 8.32 3.62 -2.00
CA PHE A 65 7.67 4.92 -2.20
C PHE A 65 7.39 5.57 -0.84
N ILE A 66 7.62 6.86 -0.72
CA ILE A 66 7.57 7.62 0.55
C ILE A 66 6.43 8.62 0.49
N PHE A 67 5.52 8.54 1.45
CA PHE A 67 4.59 9.62 1.80
C PHE A 67 5.22 10.47 2.89
N ASN A 68 5.33 11.77 2.65
CA ASN A 68 5.84 12.70 3.66
C ASN A 68 4.78 12.95 4.74
N ALA A 69 5.24 13.16 5.97
CA ALA A 69 4.35 13.51 7.08
C ALA A 69 3.57 14.80 6.76
N GLY A 70 2.26 14.80 7.01
CA GLY A 70 1.37 15.94 6.77
C GLY A 70 1.03 16.20 5.30
N GLU A 71 1.58 15.45 4.34
CA GLU A 71 1.22 15.57 2.94
C GLU A 71 -0.19 15.00 2.72
N ILE A 72 -1.10 15.83 2.18
CA ILE A 72 -2.47 15.39 1.89
C ILE A 72 -2.48 14.47 0.67
N ILE A 73 -2.73 13.18 0.90
CA ILE A 73 -2.65 12.15 -0.12
C ILE A 73 -4.00 11.69 -0.68
N THR A 74 -5.10 11.88 0.03
CA THR A 74 -6.44 11.44 -0.41
C THR A 74 -7.33 12.60 -0.86
N ASN A 75 -8.45 12.26 -1.49
CA ASN A 75 -9.57 13.16 -1.79
C ASN A 75 -10.38 13.60 -0.55
N THR A 76 -10.24 12.89 0.57
CA THR A 76 -10.84 13.20 1.88
C THR A 76 -9.91 14.02 2.78
N ASN A 77 -8.86 14.60 2.22
CA ASN A 77 -7.84 15.38 2.92
C ASN A 77 -7.03 14.60 3.98
N PHE A 78 -6.98 13.27 3.90
CA PHE A 78 -6.16 12.47 4.79
C PHE A 78 -4.66 12.65 4.50
N SER A 79 -3.87 12.69 5.57
CA SER A 79 -2.41 12.64 5.55
C SER A 79 -1.92 11.71 6.66
N PHE A 80 -0.75 11.10 6.48
CA PHE A 80 -0.08 10.39 7.56
C PHE A 80 0.59 11.41 8.50
N SER A 81 0.50 11.17 9.81
CA SER A 81 1.14 12.04 10.83
C SER A 81 2.65 11.87 10.89
N VAL A 82 3.17 10.76 10.35
CA VAL A 82 4.59 10.44 10.25
C VAL A 82 4.94 10.04 8.83
N ARG A 83 6.23 10.13 8.49
CA ARG A 83 6.71 9.63 7.21
C ARG A 83 6.39 8.14 7.09
N THR A 84 5.77 7.77 5.97
CA THR A 84 5.18 6.45 5.77
C THR A 84 5.67 5.88 4.44
N TYR A 85 6.07 4.62 4.46
CA TYR A 85 6.77 3.95 3.39
C TYR A 85 5.92 2.82 2.82
N LEU A 86 5.82 2.76 1.50
CA LEU A 86 5.31 1.63 0.74
C LEU A 86 6.52 0.86 0.20
N TYR A 87 6.79 -0.33 0.73
CA TYR A 87 7.90 -1.15 0.23
C TYR A 87 7.41 -2.11 -0.85
N GLY A 88 8.14 -2.17 -1.97
CA GLY A 88 7.83 -3.04 -3.10
C GLY A 88 7.74 -4.52 -2.73
N GLN A 89 8.55 -4.96 -1.76
CA GLN A 89 8.54 -6.34 -1.24
C GLN A 89 7.30 -6.69 -0.41
N TYR A 90 6.57 -5.69 0.08
CA TYR A 90 5.32 -5.87 0.83
C TYR A 90 4.09 -5.71 -0.06
N ILE A 91 4.28 -5.60 -1.38
CA ILE A 91 3.18 -5.68 -2.34
C ILE A 91 2.79 -7.15 -2.50
N THR A 92 1.51 -7.44 -2.29
CA THR A 92 0.97 -8.78 -2.46
C THR A 92 -0.41 -8.75 -3.11
N VAL A 93 -0.93 -9.91 -3.47
CA VAL A 93 -2.28 -10.08 -4.00
C VAL A 93 -3.12 -10.72 -2.90
N LYS A 94 -4.28 -10.15 -2.60
CA LYS A 94 -5.23 -10.71 -1.63
C LYS A 94 -6.59 -10.91 -2.29
N SER A 95 -7.22 -12.04 -2.02
CA SER A 95 -8.61 -12.31 -2.43
C SER A 95 -9.55 -11.33 -1.74
N VAL A 96 -10.55 -10.84 -2.47
CA VAL A 96 -11.64 -10.04 -1.92
C VAL A 96 -12.50 -10.90 -0.99
N ASP A 97 -12.73 -12.17 -1.33
CA ASP A 97 -13.49 -13.08 -0.48
C ASP A 97 -12.77 -13.32 0.85
N ASP A 98 -11.46 -13.57 0.83
CA ASP A 98 -10.67 -13.73 2.07
C ASP A 98 -10.70 -12.43 2.89
N PHE A 99 -10.60 -11.27 2.23
CA PHE A 99 -10.73 -9.99 2.93
C PHE A 99 -12.09 -9.85 3.60
N ASN A 100 -13.18 -10.16 2.90
CA ASN A 100 -14.54 -10.05 3.43
C ASN A 100 -14.81 -11.09 4.54
N ASN A 101 -14.20 -12.27 4.46
CA ASN A 101 -14.28 -13.29 5.51
C ASN A 101 -13.50 -12.87 6.76
N ASP A 102 -12.30 -12.30 6.59
CA ASP A 102 -11.46 -11.82 7.68
C ASP A 102 -12.03 -10.55 8.34
N TYR A 103 -12.60 -9.64 7.54
CA TYR A 103 -13.02 -8.29 7.92
C TYR A 103 -14.40 -7.94 7.35
N PRO A 104 -15.48 -8.60 7.81
CA PRO A 104 -16.80 -8.52 7.19
C PRO A 104 -17.52 -7.17 7.34
N GLN A 105 -17.19 -6.36 8.35
CA GLN A 105 -17.98 -5.17 8.71
C GLN A 105 -17.16 -3.87 8.65
N GLU A 106 -17.52 -2.96 7.74
CA GLU A 106 -17.01 -1.57 7.75
C GLU A 106 -17.47 -0.83 9.02
N GLY A 107 -16.61 0.03 9.57
CA GLY A 107 -16.78 0.74 10.85
C GLY A 107 -16.36 -0.09 12.07
N ARG A 108 -16.45 -1.42 11.98
CA ARG A 108 -15.97 -2.33 13.03
C ARG A 108 -14.58 -2.91 12.71
N ASP A 109 -14.44 -3.61 11.59
CA ASP A 109 -13.23 -4.36 11.25
C ASP A 109 -12.27 -3.54 10.40
N TYR A 110 -12.81 -2.61 9.61
CA TYR A 110 -12.02 -1.65 8.84
C TYR A 110 -12.77 -0.34 8.62
N GLU A 111 -12.02 0.70 8.26
CA GLU A 111 -12.56 2.02 7.89
C GLU A 111 -12.02 2.42 6.52
N LYS A 112 -12.88 2.95 5.65
CA LYS A 112 -12.47 3.52 4.37
C LYS A 112 -12.03 4.97 4.56
N ILE A 113 -10.72 5.18 4.59
CA ILE A 113 -10.12 6.50 4.82
C ILE A 113 -10.36 7.45 3.65
N GLY A 114 -10.24 6.94 2.42
CA GLY A 114 -10.45 7.72 1.21
C GLY A 114 -9.77 7.09 0.01
N LYS A 115 -9.76 7.83 -1.11
CA LYS A 115 -9.05 7.44 -2.33
C LYS A 115 -7.86 8.37 -2.54
N LEU A 116 -6.70 7.82 -2.84
CA LEU A 116 -5.52 8.60 -3.20
C LEU A 116 -5.87 9.57 -4.35
N LYS A 117 -5.32 10.78 -4.29
CA LYS A 117 -5.33 11.70 -5.43
C LYS A 117 -4.70 10.99 -6.62
N TYR A 118 -5.31 11.15 -7.79
CA TYR A 118 -4.90 10.45 -9.01
C TYR A 118 -3.39 10.57 -9.29
N ARG A 119 -2.84 11.79 -9.20
CA ARG A 119 -1.40 12.05 -9.39
C ARG A 119 -0.52 11.24 -8.44
N ILE A 120 -0.90 11.14 -7.17
CA ILE A 120 -0.12 10.42 -6.15
C ILE A 120 -0.18 8.93 -6.40
N LEU A 121 -1.35 8.39 -6.73
CA LEU A 121 -1.48 6.99 -7.12
C LEU A 121 -0.60 6.66 -8.33
N GLN A 122 -0.58 7.53 -9.34
CA GLN A 122 0.27 7.33 -10.53
C GLN A 122 1.75 7.31 -10.16
N GLN A 123 2.20 8.23 -9.30
CA GLN A 123 3.59 8.24 -8.81
C GLN A 123 3.97 6.95 -8.06
N VAL A 124 3.06 6.42 -7.24
CA VAL A 124 3.25 5.12 -6.56
C VAL A 124 3.38 3.99 -7.58
N ILE A 125 2.48 3.93 -8.57
CA ILE A 125 2.49 2.90 -9.61
C ILE A 125 3.77 2.99 -10.44
N ASP A 126 4.16 4.18 -10.89
CA ASP A 126 5.34 4.40 -11.71
C ASP A 126 6.61 3.99 -10.97
N CYS A 127 6.71 4.36 -9.68
CA CYS A 127 7.84 3.97 -8.82
C CYS A 127 8.04 2.44 -8.82
N PHE A 128 6.96 1.67 -8.63
CA PHE A 128 7.07 0.22 -8.57
C PHE A 128 7.16 -0.46 -9.93
N LYS A 129 6.60 0.12 -11.00
CA LYS A 129 6.75 -0.42 -12.37
C LYS A 129 8.17 -0.25 -12.89
N GLN A 130 8.83 0.87 -12.55
CA GLN A 130 10.18 1.20 -13.01
C GLN A 130 11.29 0.61 -12.13
N SER A 131 10.97 0.26 -10.88
CA SER A 131 11.87 -0.42 -9.94
C SER A 131 12.61 -1.60 -10.59
N ALA A 132 13.88 -1.82 -10.27
CA ALA A 132 14.59 -3.02 -10.71
C ALA A 132 14.20 -4.25 -9.87
N THR A 133 13.87 -4.04 -8.59
CA THR A 133 13.71 -5.10 -7.57
C THR A 133 12.29 -5.60 -7.36
N VAL A 134 11.26 -4.83 -7.76
CA VAL A 134 9.87 -5.30 -7.72
C VAL A 134 9.69 -6.49 -8.68
N LYS A 135 9.09 -7.57 -8.16
CA LYS A 135 8.87 -8.83 -8.90
C LYS A 135 8.11 -8.56 -10.21
N ASN A 136 8.59 -9.12 -11.32
CA ASN A 136 7.97 -8.93 -12.65
C ASN A 136 6.47 -9.27 -12.70
N LYS A 137 6.02 -10.28 -11.94
CA LYS A 137 4.58 -10.61 -11.84
C LYS A 137 3.74 -9.45 -11.30
N ILE A 138 4.28 -8.68 -10.35
CA ILE A 138 3.62 -7.51 -9.76
C ILE A 138 3.62 -6.35 -10.77
N LYS A 139 4.74 -6.11 -11.45
CA LYS A 139 4.85 -5.07 -12.49
C LYS A 139 3.90 -5.30 -13.67
N LYS A 140 3.67 -6.57 -14.05
CA LYS A 140 2.70 -6.94 -15.11
C LYS A 140 1.26 -6.66 -14.70
N ILE A 141 0.96 -6.76 -13.39
CA ILE A 141 -0.36 -6.43 -12.87
C ILE A 141 -0.54 -4.91 -12.87
N LEU A 142 0.38 -4.16 -12.25
CA LEU A 142 0.36 -2.69 -12.19
C LEU A 142 0.18 -2.07 -13.57
#